data_AF-A0A3N9UZP6-F1
#
_entry.id   AF-A0A3N9UZP6-F1
#
_cell.length_a   1.000
_cell.length_b   1.000
_cell.length_c   1.000
_cell.angle_alpha   90.00
_cell.angle_beta   90.00
_cell.angle_gamma   90.00
#
_symmetry.space_group_name_H-M   'P 1'
#
loop_
_entity.id
_entity.type
_entity.pdbx_description
1 polymer ?
#
loop_
_entity_poly.entity_id
_entity_poly.type
_entity_poly.pdbx_seq_one_letter_code
_entity_poly.pdbx_strand_id
1 'polypeptide(L)'
;MAWCVETQKSWTSEDPRTDSRSVRLQVEGVLEDFHHMEPVLVRKADLHFNMYSPEECPREFNGRMIWQDSDYLVVGVVKIHFTPYTIRIGSSETKVIKRLSRSLGTQLLSYHLRQDSMRAIQQVAKDRLNACNILADSLRNAITKAALIFSLVKLELGRLRDNWEQILLAERHEKNRKVEAVETLDHLLRSFPPDSDPVRSDLMAVQKRFLLLSLPPEKGENWVAMQIQERWRDLLKRFPRNAETADTVRQAIQKLKDALHYGKDPEVLNSHQGMPEELKQAWVSLIYKNTDNFNGSSLAELIKILGNPALGIPSQEMSRRMLTQLRVLAENMGQLERNTNFLLRQVLNGGDSEADAALPDRNTPN
;
A
#
# COMPACT_ATOMS: atom_id res chain seq x y z
N MET A 1 8.58 32.89 46.61
CA MET A 1 8.96 34.29 46.88
C MET A 1 9.37 34.93 45.57
N ALA A 2 8.62 35.90 45.06
CA ALA A 2 8.99 36.71 43.91
C ALA A 2 8.91 38.19 44.32
N TRP A 3 10.03 38.90 44.22
CA TRP A 3 10.17 40.33 44.46
C TRP A 3 9.90 41.07 43.15
N CYS A 4 8.85 41.88 43.08
CA CYS A 4 8.63 42.78 41.95
C CYS A 4 9.38 44.11 42.21
N VAL A 5 10.26 44.52 41.28
CA VAL A 5 11.00 45.80 41.40
C VAL A 5 10.07 47.01 41.51
N GLU A 6 8.84 46.91 40.98
CA GLU A 6 7.91 48.04 40.96
C GLU A 6 7.29 48.37 42.32
N THR A 7 7.21 47.42 43.26
CA THR A 7 6.54 47.65 44.55
C THR A 7 7.43 47.41 45.76
N GLN A 8 8.65 46.91 45.56
CA GLN A 8 9.56 46.49 46.63
C GLN A 8 8.91 45.57 47.69
N LYS A 9 7.89 44.79 47.33
CA LYS A 9 7.19 43.87 48.25
C LYS A 9 7.39 42.42 47.82
N SER A 10 7.64 41.54 48.80
CA SER A 10 7.72 40.09 48.61
C SER A 10 6.34 39.52 48.27
N TRP A 11 6.20 38.81 47.16
CA TRP A 11 5.04 37.95 46.92
C TRP A 11 5.41 36.52 47.26
N THR A 12 4.79 35.98 48.31
CA THR A 12 4.90 34.57 48.72
C THR A 12 3.53 33.93 48.54
N SER A 13 3.50 32.71 47.98
CA SER A 13 2.29 31.87 47.94
C SER A 13 1.96 31.27 49.30
N GLU A 14 2.90 31.34 50.24
CA GLU A 14 2.82 30.83 51.62
C GLU A 14 2.69 32.00 52.61
N ASP A 15 2.06 31.75 53.77
CA ASP A 15 1.92 32.76 54.83
C ASP A 15 3.31 33.18 55.36
N PRO A 16 3.71 34.45 55.18
CA PRO A 16 5.02 34.96 55.58
C PRO A 16 5.34 34.78 57.07
N ARG A 17 4.31 34.65 57.92
CA ARG A 17 4.45 34.51 59.38
C ARG A 17 4.84 33.10 59.82
N THR A 18 4.67 32.11 58.95
CA THR A 18 4.86 30.69 59.28
C THR A 18 5.86 29.98 58.36
N ASP A 19 6.40 30.66 57.35
CA ASP A 19 7.36 30.07 56.40
C ASP A 19 8.69 29.76 57.10
N SER A 20 8.98 28.47 57.26
CA SER A 20 10.23 27.94 57.84
C SER A 20 11.52 28.46 57.17
N ARG A 21 11.46 28.96 55.93
CA ARG A 21 12.61 29.56 55.23
C ARG A 21 12.90 31.00 55.68
N SER A 22 11.93 31.71 56.26
CA SER A 22 12.11 33.05 56.84
C SER A 22 12.57 33.00 58.30
N VAL A 23 12.29 31.90 59.01
CA VAL A 23 12.63 31.72 60.43
C VAL A 23 14.15 31.71 60.66
N ARG A 24 14.95 31.14 59.75
CA ARG A 24 16.41 31.13 59.88
C ARG A 24 17.04 32.53 59.76
N LEU A 25 16.41 33.43 59.00
CA LEU A 25 16.84 34.83 58.83
C LEU A 25 16.51 35.71 60.05
N GLN A 26 15.42 35.40 60.76
CA GLN A 26 15.07 36.08 62.02
C GLN A 26 16.08 35.80 63.15
N VAL A 27 16.81 34.69 63.07
CA VAL A 27 17.77 34.24 64.11
C VAL A 27 19.18 34.80 63.90
N GLU A 28 19.62 35.07 62.67
CA GLU A 28 20.99 35.54 62.36
C GLU A 28 21.16 37.08 62.36
N GLY A 29 20.10 37.85 62.62
CA GLY A 29 20.18 39.32 62.74
C GLY A 29 20.44 40.08 61.41
N VAL A 30 20.57 39.37 60.29
CA VAL A 30 20.59 39.95 58.94
C VAL A 30 19.14 40.05 58.45
N LEU A 31 18.59 41.25 58.48
CA LEU A 31 17.17 41.49 58.27
C LEU A 31 16.68 41.25 56.83
N GLU A 32 17.52 41.40 55.81
CA GLU A 32 17.09 41.28 54.40
C GLU A 32 18.22 40.75 53.50
N ASP A 33 17.87 39.79 52.63
CA ASP A 33 18.76 39.26 51.58
C ASP A 33 18.56 40.10 50.30
N PHE A 34 19.63 40.70 49.75
CA PHE A 34 19.56 41.55 48.55
C PHE A 34 19.57 40.70 47.28
N HIS A 35 18.43 40.07 46.98
CA HIS A 35 18.21 39.38 45.72
C HIS A 35 16.91 39.83 45.06
N HIS A 36 16.98 40.00 43.75
CA HIS A 36 15.85 40.33 42.91
C HIS A 36 15.32 39.07 42.23
N MET A 37 14.00 38.96 42.10
CA MET A 37 13.37 37.86 41.38
C MET A 37 12.66 38.44 40.16
N GLU A 38 13.38 38.50 39.04
CA GLU A 38 12.82 39.09 37.82
C GLU A 38 11.88 38.09 37.14
N PRO A 39 10.60 38.44 36.94
CA PRO A 39 9.69 37.60 36.18
C PRO A 39 10.08 37.62 34.69
N VAL A 40 10.17 36.44 34.11
CA VAL A 40 10.35 36.28 32.66
C VAL A 40 8.96 36.38 32.02
N LEU A 41 8.67 37.55 31.45
CA LEU A 41 7.38 37.87 30.86
C LEU A 41 7.34 37.54 29.37
N VAL A 42 6.29 36.84 28.95
CA VAL A 42 5.95 36.55 27.56
C VAL A 42 4.57 37.12 27.26
N ARG A 43 4.36 37.69 26.07
CA ARG A 43 3.04 38.19 25.69
C ARG A 43 2.09 37.04 25.49
N LYS A 44 0.86 37.20 25.97
CA LYS A 44 -0.20 36.23 25.76
C LYS A 44 -0.46 35.98 24.27
N ALA A 45 -0.41 37.02 23.44
CA ALA A 45 -0.59 36.89 21.98
C ALA A 45 0.49 36.03 21.28
N ASP A 46 1.68 35.89 21.86
CA ASP A 46 2.78 35.09 21.28
C ASP A 46 2.65 33.60 21.66
N LEU A 47 1.82 33.29 22.65
CA LEU A 47 1.46 31.94 23.05
C LEU A 47 0.17 31.58 22.30
N HIS A 48 0.20 30.63 21.38
CA HIS A 48 -1.03 30.13 20.77
C HIS A 48 -1.89 29.45 21.86
N PHE A 49 -2.84 30.17 22.43
CA PHE A 49 -3.60 29.85 23.66
C PHE A 49 -4.48 28.59 23.61
N ASN A 50 -4.45 27.80 22.54
CA ASN A 50 -5.18 26.52 22.50
C ASN A 50 -4.49 25.40 23.30
N MET A 51 -3.27 25.61 23.81
CA MET A 51 -2.56 24.60 24.62
C MET A 51 -2.83 24.67 26.13
N TYR A 52 -3.34 25.79 26.67
CA TYR A 52 -3.51 25.97 28.11
C TYR A 52 -4.87 26.59 28.42
N SER A 53 -5.74 25.82 29.08
CA SER A 53 -7.06 26.28 29.52
C SER A 53 -6.93 27.40 30.56
N PRO A 54 -7.87 28.37 30.61
CA PRO A 54 -7.84 29.48 31.58
C PRO A 54 -7.84 29.06 33.06
N GLU A 55 -8.06 27.78 33.34
CA GLU A 55 -8.08 27.16 34.66
C GLU A 55 -6.68 27.02 35.30
N GLU A 56 -5.60 27.15 34.51
CA GLU A 56 -4.21 26.97 34.97
C GLU A 56 -3.49 28.27 35.40
N CYS A 57 -4.17 29.42 35.41
CA CYS A 57 -3.55 30.66 35.88
C CYS A 57 -3.13 30.55 37.38
N PRO A 58 -1.91 30.97 37.75
CA PRO A 58 -1.47 30.96 39.14
C PRO A 58 -2.41 31.75 40.06
N ARG A 59 -2.67 31.23 41.26
CA ARG A 59 -3.55 31.86 42.24
C ARG A 59 -2.74 32.42 43.42
N GLU A 60 -3.19 33.54 43.97
CA GLU A 60 -2.69 34.05 45.25
C GLU A 60 -3.09 33.13 46.40
N PHE A 61 -2.49 33.34 47.58
CA PHE A 61 -2.88 32.67 48.82
C PHE A 61 -4.38 32.75 49.11
N ASN A 62 -5.03 33.86 48.72
CA ASN A 62 -6.47 34.07 48.87
C ASN A 62 -7.31 33.41 47.75
N GLY A 63 -6.72 32.59 46.88
CA GLY A 63 -7.39 31.89 45.78
C GLY A 63 -7.72 32.74 44.55
N ARG A 64 -7.33 34.02 44.52
CA ARG A 64 -7.56 34.93 43.39
C ARG A 64 -6.57 34.65 42.27
N MET A 65 -7.03 34.64 41.02
CA MET A 65 -6.15 34.46 39.86
C MET A 65 -5.23 35.68 39.69
N ILE A 66 -3.94 35.42 39.55
CA ILE A 66 -2.91 36.43 39.33
C ILE A 66 -2.75 36.63 37.81
N TRP A 67 -2.53 37.87 37.37
CA TRP A 67 -2.25 38.24 35.97
C TRP A 67 -3.38 37.95 34.96
N GLN A 68 -4.61 37.78 35.43
CA GLN A 68 -5.79 37.66 34.56
C GLN A 68 -5.92 38.89 33.65
N ASP A 69 -5.76 40.09 34.22
CA ASP A 69 -5.93 41.38 33.53
C ASP A 69 -4.65 41.90 32.83
N SER A 70 -3.58 41.09 32.76
CA SER A 70 -2.32 41.47 32.10
C SER A 70 -2.21 40.88 30.70
N ASP A 71 -1.62 41.62 29.76
CA ASP A 71 -1.24 41.12 28.42
C ASP A 71 -0.06 40.13 28.46
N TYR A 72 0.58 39.94 29.62
CA TYR A 72 1.77 39.12 29.79
C TYR A 72 1.52 37.98 30.78
N LEU A 73 2.24 36.87 30.58
CA LEU A 73 2.29 35.71 31.47
C LEU A 73 3.73 35.48 31.92
N VAL A 74 3.92 35.06 33.17
CA VAL A 74 5.25 34.70 33.70
C VAL A 74 5.52 33.24 33.44
N VAL A 75 6.54 32.95 32.65
CA VAL A 75 6.94 31.57 32.27
C VAL A 75 8.15 31.07 33.08
N GLY A 76 8.74 31.92 33.90
CA GLY A 76 9.89 31.61 34.74
C GLY A 76 10.29 32.80 35.60
N VAL A 77 11.18 32.57 36.56
CA VAL A 77 11.68 33.63 37.45
C VAL A 77 13.20 33.52 37.57
N VAL A 78 13.89 34.64 37.35
CA VAL A 78 15.35 34.71 37.46
C VAL A 78 15.72 35.34 38.81
N LYS A 79 16.43 34.59 39.65
CA LYS A 79 17.05 35.13 40.87
C LYS A 79 18.34 35.86 40.50
N ILE A 80 18.44 37.15 40.81
CA ILE A 80 19.62 37.98 40.58
C ILE A 80 20.12 38.50 41.92
N HIS A 81 21.37 38.20 42.26
CA HIS A 81 22.01 38.72 43.46
C HIS A 81 22.63 40.09 43.16
N PHE A 82 22.38 41.08 44.03
CA PHE A 82 22.92 42.42 43.89
C PHE A 82 23.66 42.86 45.15
N THR A 83 24.65 43.74 44.96
CA THR A 83 25.25 44.44 46.09
C THR A 83 24.20 45.34 46.74
N PRO A 84 24.13 45.41 48.08
CA PRO A 84 23.15 46.24 48.78
C PRO A 84 23.04 47.67 48.25
N TYR A 85 21.80 48.16 48.11
CA TYR A 85 21.48 49.56 47.73
C TYR A 85 21.93 50.04 46.34
N THR A 86 22.36 49.13 45.47
CA THR A 86 22.85 49.48 44.11
C THR A 86 21.75 49.63 43.06
N ILE A 87 20.57 49.04 43.27
CA ILE A 87 19.45 49.13 42.34
C ILE A 87 18.31 49.94 42.95
N ARG A 88 17.76 50.86 42.14
CA ARG A 88 16.66 51.74 42.54
C ARG A 88 15.48 51.59 41.58
N ILE A 89 14.28 51.84 42.08
CA ILE A 89 13.06 51.84 41.27
C ILE A 89 13.22 52.83 40.12
N GLY A 90 12.97 52.38 38.88
CA GLY A 90 13.05 53.23 37.69
C GLY A 90 14.46 53.52 37.17
N SER A 91 15.50 52.97 37.82
CA SER A 91 16.89 53.16 37.42
C SER A 91 17.24 52.51 36.07
N SER A 92 18.37 52.88 35.48
CA SER A 92 18.90 52.31 34.23
C SER A 92 19.05 50.78 34.31
N GLU A 93 19.52 50.29 35.46
CA GLU A 93 19.77 48.87 35.73
C GLU A 93 18.46 48.09 35.65
N THR A 94 17.40 48.61 36.27
CA THR A 94 16.06 48.01 36.24
C THR A 94 15.51 47.92 34.80
N LYS A 95 15.75 48.94 33.96
CA LYS A 95 15.33 48.92 32.55
C LYS A 95 16.09 47.85 31.74
N VAL A 96 17.38 47.69 32.00
CA VAL A 96 18.21 46.67 31.35
C VAL A 96 17.77 45.27 31.76
N ILE A 97 17.57 45.04 33.06
CA ILE A 97 17.11 43.75 33.62
C ILE A 97 15.77 43.34 32.99
N LYS A 98 14.80 44.26 32.92
CA LYS A 98 13.50 44.02 32.27
C LYS A 98 13.66 43.67 30.79
N ARG A 99 14.51 44.40 30.05
CA ARG A 99 14.74 44.17 28.62
C ARG A 99 15.38 42.80 28.36
N LEU A 100 16.41 42.44 29.14
CA LEU A 100 17.10 41.16 29.02
C LEU A 100 16.18 39.99 29.39
N SER A 101 15.39 40.13 30.45
CA SER A 101 14.47 39.07 30.90
C SER A 101 13.35 38.83 29.91
N ARG A 102 12.82 39.90 29.29
CA ARG A 102 11.89 39.76 28.16
C ARG A 102 12.53 39.07 26.96
N SER A 103 13.75 39.47 26.59
CA SER A 103 14.49 38.82 25.50
C SER A 103 14.74 37.34 25.77
N LEU A 104 15.09 36.99 27.01
CA LEU A 104 15.28 35.61 27.46
C LEU A 104 13.98 34.81 27.35
N GLY A 105 12.85 35.37 27.78
CA GLY A 105 11.53 34.72 27.66
C GLY A 105 11.16 34.40 26.21
N THR A 106 11.33 35.36 25.31
CA THR A 106 11.08 35.13 23.88
C THR A 106 12.01 34.07 23.27
N GLN A 107 13.29 34.07 23.66
CA GLN A 107 14.26 33.07 23.19
C GLN A 107 13.95 31.67 23.71
N LEU A 108 13.59 31.53 24.98
CA LEU A 108 13.19 30.26 25.59
C LEU A 108 11.93 29.70 24.92
N LEU A 109 10.91 30.54 24.70
CA LEU A 109 9.71 30.12 23.98
C LEU A 109 10.03 29.67 22.54
N SER A 110 10.82 30.47 21.82
CA SER A 110 11.23 30.13 20.45
C SER A 110 12.00 28.81 20.38
N TYR A 111 12.88 28.57 21.35
CA TYR A 111 13.65 27.34 21.46
C TYR A 111 12.73 26.14 21.74
N HIS A 112 11.81 26.28 22.70
CA HIS A 112 10.85 25.23 23.05
C HIS A 112 9.95 24.86 21.86
N LEU A 113 9.37 25.86 21.19
CA LEU A 113 8.54 25.65 19.98
C LEU A 113 9.30 24.95 18.85
N ARG A 114 10.57 25.34 18.61
CA ARG A 114 11.42 24.65 17.62
C ARG A 114 11.68 23.19 18.01
N GLN A 115 11.93 22.93 19.30
CA GLN A 115 12.19 21.59 19.78
C GLN A 115 10.94 20.70 19.64
N ASP A 116 9.77 21.21 20.02
CA ASP A 116 8.51 20.46 19.91
C ASP A 116 8.09 20.27 18.45
N SER A 117 8.27 21.28 17.60
CA SER A 117 8.08 21.15 16.15
C SER A 117 9.01 20.08 15.56
N MET A 118 10.29 20.07 15.92
CA MET A 118 11.22 19.03 15.47
C MET A 118 10.80 17.63 15.92
N ARG A 119 10.36 17.47 17.18
CA ARG A 119 9.84 16.20 17.68
C ARG A 119 8.59 15.76 16.93
N ALA A 120 7.65 16.67 16.71
CA ALA A 120 6.41 16.39 15.97
C ALA A 120 6.73 15.99 14.52
N ILE A 121 7.62 16.71 13.84
CA ILE A 121 8.06 16.39 12.47
C ILE A 121 8.74 15.01 12.43
N GLN A 122 9.63 14.72 13.37
CA GLN A 122 10.30 13.41 13.45
C GLN A 122 9.29 12.28 13.68
N GLN A 123 8.30 12.50 14.54
CA GLN A 123 7.25 11.53 14.81
C GLN A 123 6.39 11.28 13.57
N VAL A 124 5.93 12.35 12.91
CA VAL A 124 5.17 12.26 11.65
C VAL A 124 5.97 11.55 10.55
N ALA A 125 7.27 11.85 10.43
CA ALA A 125 8.14 11.18 9.46
C ALA A 125 8.27 9.68 9.76
N LYS A 126 8.42 9.31 11.04
CA LYS A 126 8.47 7.92 11.48
C LYS A 126 7.15 7.19 11.21
N ASP A 127 6.03 7.83 11.51
CA ASP A 127 4.69 7.26 11.29
C ASP A 127 4.38 7.09 9.80
N ARG A 128 4.79 8.04 8.95
CA ARG A 128 4.73 7.90 7.49
C ARG A 128 5.56 6.71 7.00
N LEU A 129 6.80 6.55 7.47
CA LEU A 129 7.65 5.41 7.10
C LEU A 129 7.02 4.08 7.55
N ASN A 130 6.50 4.00 8.77
CA ASN A 130 5.81 2.81 9.28
C ASN A 130 4.57 2.48 8.46
N ALA A 131 3.74 3.48 8.13
CA ALA A 131 2.57 3.30 7.27
C ALA A 131 2.96 2.78 5.89
N CYS A 132 3.99 3.37 5.25
CA CYS A 132 4.51 2.89 3.97
C CYS A 132 4.99 1.43 4.03
N ASN A 133 5.67 1.03 5.12
CA ASN A 133 6.12 -0.36 5.29
C ASN A 133 4.94 -1.34 5.41
N ILE A 134 3.92 -1.00 6.20
CA ILE A 134 2.70 -1.81 6.34
C ILE A 134 1.97 -1.93 5.00
N LEU A 135 1.83 -0.81 4.27
CA LEU A 135 1.19 -0.79 2.96
C LEU A 135 1.97 -1.60 1.92
N ALA A 136 3.31 -1.52 1.92
CA ALA A 136 4.13 -2.30 1.00
C ALA A 136 3.99 -3.81 1.25
N ASP A 137 3.94 -4.23 2.51
CA ASP A 137 3.73 -5.64 2.87
C ASP A 137 2.32 -6.12 2.51
N SER A 138 1.29 -5.31 2.80
CA SER A 138 -0.09 -5.65 2.44
C SER A 138 -0.29 -5.76 0.93
N LEU A 139 0.29 -4.84 0.15
CA LEU A 139 0.28 -4.88 -1.32
C LEU A 139 0.97 -6.13 -1.84
N ARG A 140 2.17 -6.45 -1.34
CA ARG A 140 2.90 -7.66 -1.76
C ARG A 140 2.07 -8.92 -1.51
N ASN A 141 1.50 -9.04 -0.32
CA ASN A 141 0.66 -10.17 0.07
C ASN A 141 -0.61 -10.27 -0.82
N ALA A 142 -1.26 -9.13 -1.11
CA ALA A 142 -2.43 -9.07 -1.98
C ALA A 142 -2.08 -9.50 -3.41
N ILE A 143 -0.98 -9.00 -3.98
CA ILE A 143 -0.51 -9.36 -5.33
C ILE A 143 -0.23 -10.86 -5.42
N THR A 144 0.51 -11.44 -4.47
CA THR A 144 0.82 -12.87 -4.48
C THR A 144 -0.44 -13.74 -4.38
N LYS A 145 -1.39 -13.39 -3.51
CA LYS A 145 -2.65 -14.13 -3.38
C LYS A 145 -3.53 -13.99 -4.61
N ALA A 146 -3.63 -12.79 -5.19
CA ALA A 146 -4.37 -12.57 -6.43
C ALA A 146 -3.78 -13.39 -7.60
N ALA A 147 -2.45 -13.45 -7.71
CA ALA A 147 -1.76 -14.26 -8.71
C ALA A 147 -2.04 -15.77 -8.55
N LEU A 148 -2.11 -16.26 -7.30
CA LEU A 148 -2.49 -17.65 -7.02
C LEU A 148 -3.94 -17.92 -7.41
N ILE A 149 -4.87 -17.07 -6.98
CA ILE A 149 -6.31 -17.20 -7.32
C ILE A 149 -6.49 -17.24 -8.84
N PHE A 150 -5.79 -16.36 -9.56
CA PHE A 150 -5.85 -16.31 -11.01
C PHE A 150 -5.29 -17.57 -11.68
N SER A 151 -4.19 -18.10 -11.14
CA SER A 151 -3.63 -19.38 -11.61
C SER A 151 -4.61 -20.54 -11.40
N LEU A 152 -5.31 -20.57 -10.26
CA LEU A 152 -6.33 -21.58 -9.97
C LEU A 152 -7.56 -21.45 -10.88
N VAL A 153 -8.03 -20.24 -11.16
CA VAL A 153 -9.11 -20.00 -12.13
C VAL A 153 -8.70 -20.53 -13.51
N LYS A 154 -7.49 -20.20 -13.97
CA LYS A 154 -6.97 -20.69 -15.25
C LYS A 154 -6.88 -22.21 -15.31
N LEU A 155 -6.43 -22.84 -14.23
CA LEU A 155 -6.34 -24.30 -14.13
C LEU A 155 -7.73 -24.93 -14.29
N GLU A 156 -8.74 -24.40 -13.61
CA GLU A 156 -10.11 -24.91 -13.73
C GLU A 156 -10.72 -24.68 -15.10
N LEU A 157 -10.49 -23.51 -15.72
CA LEU A 157 -10.90 -23.27 -17.09
C LEU A 157 -10.23 -24.25 -18.08
N GLY A 158 -8.93 -24.53 -17.85
CA GLY A 158 -8.19 -25.52 -18.62
C GLY A 158 -8.80 -26.91 -18.49
N ARG A 159 -9.09 -27.35 -17.25
CA ARG A 159 -9.76 -28.63 -16.99
C ARG A 159 -11.14 -28.72 -17.63
N LEU A 160 -11.95 -27.66 -17.56
CA LEU A 160 -13.27 -27.63 -18.20
C LEU A 160 -13.17 -27.75 -19.72
N ARG A 161 -12.16 -27.13 -20.33
CA ARG A 161 -11.88 -27.25 -21.77
C ARG A 161 -11.42 -28.67 -22.13
N ASP A 162 -10.53 -29.26 -21.34
CA ASP A 162 -10.05 -30.61 -21.59
C ASP A 162 -11.19 -31.64 -21.49
N ASN A 163 -12.06 -31.50 -20.49
CA ASN A 163 -13.27 -32.32 -20.37
C ASN A 163 -14.20 -32.13 -21.58
N TRP A 164 -14.40 -30.89 -22.03
CA TRP A 164 -15.22 -30.60 -23.21
C TRP A 164 -14.65 -31.24 -24.48
N GLU A 165 -13.35 -31.08 -24.73
CA GLU A 165 -12.68 -31.70 -25.88
C GLU A 165 -12.72 -33.23 -25.82
N GLN A 166 -12.61 -33.84 -24.62
CA GLN A 166 -12.74 -35.29 -24.46
C GLN A 166 -14.13 -35.81 -24.82
N ILE A 167 -15.21 -35.09 -24.47
CA ILE A 167 -16.58 -35.47 -24.87
C ILE A 167 -16.70 -35.47 -26.39
N LEU A 168 -16.22 -34.40 -27.04
CA LEU A 168 -16.28 -34.26 -28.49
C LEU A 168 -15.47 -35.34 -29.22
N LEU A 169 -14.27 -35.65 -28.72
CA LEU A 169 -13.44 -36.74 -29.27
C LEU A 169 -14.10 -38.10 -29.08
N ALA A 170 -14.72 -38.35 -27.93
CA ALA A 170 -15.39 -39.61 -27.63
C ALA A 170 -16.61 -39.84 -28.55
N GLU A 171 -17.41 -38.81 -28.80
CA GLU A 171 -18.58 -38.90 -29.68
C GLU A 171 -18.21 -39.08 -31.15
N ARG A 172 -17.13 -38.45 -31.62
CA ARG A 172 -16.64 -38.58 -33.00
C ARG A 172 -15.71 -39.77 -33.23
N HIS A 173 -15.34 -40.48 -32.16
CA HIS A 173 -14.31 -41.54 -32.17
C HIS A 173 -12.99 -41.08 -32.80
N GLU A 174 -12.63 -39.81 -32.62
CA GLU A 174 -11.40 -39.22 -33.14
C GLU A 174 -10.26 -39.31 -32.12
N LYS A 175 -9.04 -39.45 -32.61
CA LYS A 175 -7.83 -39.34 -31.79
C LYS A 175 -7.50 -37.88 -31.51
N ASN A 176 -6.82 -37.62 -30.40
CA ASN A 176 -6.41 -36.27 -30.05
C ASN A 176 -5.33 -35.77 -31.02
N ARG A 177 -5.73 -34.84 -31.90
CA ARG A 177 -4.86 -34.22 -32.93
C ARG A 177 -3.61 -33.54 -32.33
N LYS A 178 -3.67 -33.06 -31.08
CA LYS A 178 -2.50 -32.48 -30.38
C LYS A 178 -1.42 -33.56 -30.15
N VAL A 179 -1.84 -34.75 -29.72
CA VAL A 179 -0.94 -35.88 -29.46
C VAL A 179 -0.34 -36.37 -30.77
N GLU A 180 -1.16 -36.55 -31.81
CA GLU A 180 -0.69 -37.00 -33.12
C GLU A 180 0.33 -36.03 -33.75
N ALA A 181 0.10 -34.72 -33.64
CA ALA A 181 1.03 -33.72 -34.13
C ALA A 181 2.37 -33.76 -33.37
N VAL A 182 2.35 -33.92 -32.05
CA VAL A 182 3.57 -34.08 -31.24
C VAL A 182 4.30 -35.38 -31.55
N GLU A 183 3.59 -36.50 -31.70
CA GLU A 183 4.18 -37.79 -32.09
C GLU A 183 4.86 -37.71 -33.47
N THR A 184 4.23 -37.01 -34.42
CA THR A 184 4.82 -36.75 -35.74
C THR A 184 6.12 -35.98 -35.63
N LEU A 185 6.15 -34.90 -34.83
CA LEU A 185 7.35 -34.10 -34.61
C LEU A 185 8.45 -34.89 -33.88
N ASP A 186 8.10 -35.67 -32.85
CA ASP A 186 9.02 -36.54 -32.14
C ASP A 186 9.60 -37.63 -33.06
N HIS A 187 8.80 -38.18 -33.97
CA HIS A 187 9.28 -39.13 -34.96
C HIS A 187 10.30 -38.50 -35.92
N LEU A 188 10.03 -37.28 -36.40
CA LEU A 188 10.97 -36.54 -37.25
C LEU A 188 12.28 -36.25 -36.53
N LEU A 189 12.25 -35.93 -35.23
CA LEU A 189 13.45 -35.70 -34.43
C LEU A 189 14.35 -36.92 -34.31
N ARG A 190 13.78 -38.13 -34.25
CA ARG A 190 14.57 -39.38 -34.17
C ARG A 190 15.44 -39.60 -35.40
N SER A 191 15.07 -39.01 -36.54
CA SER A 191 15.86 -39.12 -37.77
C SER A 191 17.14 -38.28 -37.77
N PHE A 192 17.30 -37.34 -36.83
CA PHE A 192 18.45 -36.42 -36.78
C PHE A 192 19.73 -37.08 -36.23
N PRO A 193 20.93 -36.57 -36.63
CA PRO A 193 22.22 -37.14 -36.22
C PRO A 193 22.43 -37.16 -34.70
N PRO A 194 23.25 -38.09 -34.17
CA PRO A 194 23.57 -38.16 -32.73
C PRO A 194 24.18 -36.86 -32.16
N ASP A 195 24.87 -36.09 -32.98
CA ASP A 195 25.47 -34.82 -32.57
C ASP A 195 24.42 -33.73 -32.23
N SER A 196 23.15 -33.96 -32.59
CA SER A 196 22.02 -33.10 -32.24
C SER A 196 21.36 -33.45 -30.90
N ASP A 197 21.81 -34.52 -30.23
CA ASP A 197 21.19 -35.10 -29.02
C ASP A 197 20.81 -34.09 -27.92
N PRO A 198 21.66 -33.11 -27.52
CA PRO A 198 21.28 -32.16 -26.48
C PRO A 198 20.14 -31.22 -26.91
N VAL A 199 20.09 -30.82 -28.19
CA VAL A 199 19.01 -29.96 -28.72
C VAL A 199 17.75 -30.79 -28.98
N ARG A 200 17.93 -32.02 -29.46
CA ARG A 200 16.85 -32.98 -29.73
C ARG A 200 16.11 -33.35 -28.45
N SER A 201 16.85 -33.69 -27.39
CA SER A 201 16.26 -34.06 -26.10
C SER A 201 15.52 -32.90 -25.43
N ASP A 202 16.06 -31.67 -25.48
CA ASP A 202 15.37 -30.47 -25.02
C ASP A 202 14.06 -30.24 -25.78
N LEU A 203 14.10 -30.32 -27.12
CA LEU A 203 12.92 -30.11 -27.94
C LEU A 203 11.85 -31.19 -27.72
N MET A 204 12.24 -32.46 -27.58
CA MET A 204 11.32 -33.54 -27.18
C MET A 204 10.69 -33.28 -25.80
N ALA A 205 11.48 -32.84 -24.81
CA ALA A 205 10.98 -32.52 -23.48
C ALA A 205 9.97 -31.36 -23.51
N VAL A 206 10.25 -30.31 -24.29
CA VAL A 206 9.37 -29.15 -24.47
C VAL A 206 8.06 -29.57 -25.14
N GLN A 207 8.12 -30.38 -26.20
CA GLN A 207 6.92 -30.86 -26.90
C GLN A 207 6.04 -31.74 -26.00
N LYS A 208 6.64 -32.61 -25.18
CA LYS A 208 5.90 -33.38 -24.16
C LYS A 208 5.31 -32.49 -23.08
N ARG A 209 6.04 -31.46 -22.64
CA ARG A 209 5.53 -30.49 -21.67
C ARG A 209 4.30 -29.76 -22.20
N PHE A 210 4.23 -29.46 -23.50
CA PHE A 210 3.06 -28.84 -24.10
C PHE A 210 1.78 -29.65 -23.90
N LEU A 211 1.86 -30.98 -24.00
CA LEU A 211 0.70 -31.87 -23.80
C LEU A 211 0.16 -31.83 -22.35
N LEU A 212 0.97 -31.40 -21.39
CA LEU A 212 0.58 -31.24 -19.98
C LEU A 212 0.00 -29.86 -19.67
N LEU A 213 0.05 -28.91 -20.62
CA LEU A 213 -0.39 -27.53 -20.42
C LEU A 213 -1.77 -27.29 -21.04
N SER A 214 -2.77 -26.99 -20.21
CA SER A 214 -4.12 -26.61 -20.67
C SER A 214 -4.20 -25.11 -20.98
N LEU A 215 -3.47 -24.64 -22.00
CA LEU A 215 -3.43 -23.23 -22.39
C LEU A 215 -4.64 -22.82 -23.26
N PRO A 216 -5.16 -21.58 -23.11
CA PRO A 216 -6.08 -20.99 -24.08
C PRO A 216 -5.50 -20.98 -25.50
N PRO A 217 -6.31 -21.06 -26.57
CA PRO A 217 -5.81 -21.23 -27.93
C PRO A 217 -4.78 -20.17 -28.35
N GLU A 218 -5.10 -18.89 -28.18
CA GLU A 218 -4.19 -17.78 -28.52
C GLU A 218 -2.84 -17.89 -27.79
N LYS A 219 -2.87 -18.26 -26.51
CA LYS A 219 -1.65 -18.45 -25.71
C LYS A 219 -0.90 -19.72 -26.07
N GLY A 220 -1.63 -20.79 -26.35
CA GLY A 220 -1.05 -22.04 -26.81
C GLY A 220 -0.34 -21.84 -28.15
N GLU A 221 -0.93 -21.10 -29.08
CA GLU A 221 -0.31 -20.77 -30.36
C GLU A 221 0.96 -19.94 -30.20
N ASN A 222 0.92 -18.89 -29.38
CA ASN A 222 2.09 -18.07 -29.06
C ASN A 222 3.17 -18.89 -28.38
N TRP A 223 2.79 -19.77 -27.45
CA TRP A 223 3.72 -20.67 -26.77
C TRP A 223 4.35 -21.66 -27.76
N VAL A 224 3.56 -22.28 -28.65
CA VAL A 224 4.06 -23.17 -29.71
C VAL A 224 5.00 -22.41 -30.65
N ALA A 225 4.65 -21.19 -31.03
CA ALA A 225 5.48 -20.33 -31.87
C ALA A 225 6.83 -20.06 -31.21
N MET A 226 6.85 -19.61 -29.96
CA MET A 226 8.09 -19.27 -29.24
C MET A 226 8.91 -20.49 -28.83
N GLN A 227 8.27 -21.55 -28.33
CA GLN A 227 8.98 -22.65 -27.67
C GLN A 227 9.27 -23.84 -28.59
N ILE A 228 8.38 -24.14 -29.54
CA ILE A 228 8.53 -25.28 -30.44
C ILE A 228 9.04 -24.81 -31.81
N GLN A 229 8.37 -23.85 -32.43
CA GLN A 229 8.69 -23.41 -33.80
C GLN A 229 10.06 -22.72 -33.89
N GLU A 230 10.44 -21.88 -32.93
CA GLU A 230 11.78 -21.26 -32.93
C GLU A 230 12.90 -22.28 -32.76
N ARG A 231 12.74 -23.23 -31.83
CA ARG A 231 13.71 -24.32 -31.63
C ARG A 231 13.84 -25.21 -32.86
N TRP A 232 12.72 -25.52 -33.53
CA TRP A 232 12.74 -26.24 -34.81
C TRP A 232 13.45 -25.45 -35.91
N ARG A 233 13.20 -24.13 -35.99
CA ARG A 233 13.89 -23.25 -36.94
C ARG A 233 15.40 -23.22 -36.71
N ASP A 234 15.83 -23.18 -35.46
CA ASP A 234 17.26 -23.18 -35.12
C ASP A 234 17.91 -24.53 -35.37
N LEU A 235 17.21 -25.63 -35.09
CA LEU A 235 17.66 -26.99 -35.38
C LEU A 235 17.81 -27.23 -36.89
N LEU A 236 16.84 -26.78 -37.70
CA LEU A 236 16.89 -26.87 -39.16
C LEU A 236 17.97 -25.97 -39.78
N LYS A 237 18.31 -24.84 -39.16
CA LYS A 237 19.43 -23.99 -39.58
C LYS A 237 20.79 -24.65 -39.32
N ARG A 238 20.94 -25.30 -38.16
CA ARG A 238 22.20 -25.97 -37.75
C ARG A 238 22.42 -27.30 -38.47
N PHE A 239 21.33 -28.02 -38.75
CA PHE A 239 21.36 -29.30 -39.44
C PHE A 239 20.39 -29.28 -40.63
N PRO A 240 20.80 -28.70 -41.77
CA PRO A 240 19.97 -28.62 -42.97
C PRO A 240 19.52 -30.00 -43.43
N ARG A 241 18.24 -30.13 -43.76
CA ARG A 241 17.58 -31.32 -44.30
C ARG A 241 16.89 -30.97 -45.62
N ASN A 242 16.35 -31.99 -46.29
CA ASN A 242 15.55 -31.81 -47.50
C ASN A 242 14.35 -30.88 -47.23
N ALA A 243 13.93 -30.13 -48.26
CA ALA A 243 12.81 -29.21 -48.19
C ALA A 243 11.52 -29.89 -47.68
N GLU A 244 11.30 -31.15 -48.07
CA GLU A 244 10.16 -31.97 -47.65
C GLU A 244 10.10 -32.16 -46.12
N THR A 245 11.23 -32.35 -45.44
CA THR A 245 11.27 -32.50 -43.98
C THR A 245 10.90 -31.19 -43.30
N ALA A 246 11.41 -30.06 -43.81
CA ALA A 246 11.08 -28.73 -43.28
C ALA A 246 9.60 -28.37 -43.50
N ASP A 247 9.02 -28.77 -44.63
CA ASP A 247 7.59 -28.60 -44.91
C ASP A 247 6.73 -29.48 -43.99
N THR A 248 7.14 -30.73 -43.77
CA THR A 248 6.43 -31.66 -42.87
C THR A 248 6.44 -31.14 -41.42
N VAL A 249 7.56 -30.61 -40.95
CA VAL A 249 7.65 -29.95 -39.63
C VAL A 249 6.71 -28.76 -39.55
N ARG A 250 6.69 -27.89 -40.57
CA ARG A 250 5.78 -26.73 -40.62
C ARG A 250 4.32 -27.15 -40.61
N GLN A 251 3.95 -28.17 -41.37
CA GLN A 251 2.59 -28.73 -41.39
C GLN A 251 2.20 -29.33 -40.03
N ALA A 252 3.11 -30.08 -39.38
CA ALA A 252 2.84 -30.66 -38.07
C ALA A 252 2.69 -29.58 -36.97
N ILE A 253 3.51 -28.51 -37.03
CA ILE A 253 3.35 -27.35 -36.14
C ILE A 253 2.02 -26.64 -36.40
N GLN A 254 1.61 -26.48 -37.65
CA GLN A 254 0.32 -25.88 -37.97
C GLN A 254 -0.84 -26.73 -37.45
N LYS A 255 -0.80 -28.05 -37.69
CA LYS A 255 -1.78 -29.00 -37.11
C LYS A 255 -1.85 -28.91 -35.59
N LEU A 256 -0.71 -28.72 -34.91
CA LEU A 256 -0.67 -28.55 -33.46
C LEU A 256 -1.37 -27.25 -33.01
N LYS A 257 -1.21 -26.16 -33.76
CA LYS A 257 -1.89 -24.88 -33.50
C LYS A 257 -3.39 -24.99 -33.76
N ASP A 258 -3.78 -25.55 -34.90
CA ASP A 258 -5.18 -25.73 -35.26
C ASP A 258 -5.91 -26.63 -34.25
N ALA A 259 -5.23 -27.66 -33.73
CA ALA A 259 -5.78 -28.56 -32.72
C ALA A 259 -6.12 -27.85 -31.39
N LEU A 260 -5.58 -26.66 -31.10
CA LEU A 260 -5.97 -25.88 -29.93
C LEU A 260 -7.39 -25.29 -30.04
N HIS A 261 -7.91 -25.14 -31.26
CA HIS A 261 -9.25 -24.61 -31.51
C HIS A 261 -10.29 -25.72 -31.70
N TYR A 262 -9.93 -26.99 -31.51
CA TYR A 262 -10.78 -28.14 -31.80
C TYR A 262 -12.19 -28.03 -31.19
N GLY A 263 -12.30 -27.70 -29.90
CA GLY A 263 -13.60 -27.59 -29.25
C GLY A 263 -14.39 -26.31 -29.56
N LYS A 264 -13.89 -25.43 -30.44
CA LYS A 264 -14.61 -24.27 -31.00
C LYS A 264 -14.91 -24.44 -32.50
N ASP A 265 -14.35 -25.45 -33.15
CA ASP A 265 -14.54 -25.70 -34.58
C ASP A 265 -16.04 -25.91 -34.90
N PRO A 266 -16.65 -25.11 -35.80
CA PRO A 266 -18.07 -25.22 -36.12
C PRO A 266 -18.47 -26.61 -36.64
N GLU A 267 -17.59 -27.31 -37.35
CA GLU A 267 -17.89 -28.67 -37.82
C GLU A 267 -17.96 -29.67 -36.65
N VAL A 268 -17.11 -29.48 -35.64
CA VAL A 268 -17.11 -30.29 -34.41
C VAL A 268 -18.33 -29.94 -33.55
N LEU A 269 -18.66 -28.66 -33.40
CA LEU A 269 -19.79 -28.21 -32.61
C LEU A 269 -21.15 -28.69 -33.15
N ASN A 270 -21.32 -28.67 -34.47
CA ASN A 270 -22.56 -29.11 -35.12
C ASN A 270 -22.81 -30.62 -34.95
N SER A 271 -21.75 -31.42 -34.73
CA SER A 271 -21.88 -32.86 -34.53
C SER A 271 -22.41 -33.25 -33.14
N HIS A 272 -22.25 -32.39 -32.13
CA HIS A 272 -22.71 -32.66 -30.77
C HIS A 272 -24.20 -32.31 -30.61
N GLN A 273 -25.07 -33.30 -30.38
CA GLN A 273 -26.51 -33.09 -30.18
C GLN A 273 -26.96 -33.07 -28.71
N GLY A 274 -26.04 -33.30 -27.75
CA GLY A 274 -26.36 -33.44 -26.33
C GLY A 274 -26.75 -32.14 -25.60
N MET A 275 -26.66 -30.98 -26.26
CA MET A 275 -26.80 -29.66 -25.64
C MET A 275 -27.57 -28.70 -26.55
N PRO A 276 -28.46 -27.83 -25.98
CA PRO A 276 -29.11 -26.77 -26.75
C PRO A 276 -28.09 -25.84 -27.42
N GLU A 277 -28.35 -25.44 -28.66
CA GLU A 277 -27.38 -24.72 -29.49
C GLU A 277 -26.97 -23.37 -28.88
N GLU A 278 -27.92 -22.64 -28.29
CA GLU A 278 -27.64 -21.39 -27.57
C GLU A 278 -26.70 -21.60 -26.38
N LEU A 279 -26.89 -22.70 -25.65
CA LEU A 279 -26.08 -23.04 -24.48
C LEU A 279 -24.68 -23.49 -24.89
N LYS A 280 -24.58 -24.23 -26.00
CA LYS A 280 -23.32 -24.66 -26.60
C LYS A 280 -22.47 -23.47 -27.04
N GLN A 281 -23.07 -22.53 -27.76
CA GLN A 281 -22.36 -21.32 -28.19
C GLN A 281 -21.91 -20.47 -27.00
N ALA A 282 -22.79 -20.27 -26.02
CA ALA A 282 -22.45 -19.52 -24.81
C ALA A 282 -21.32 -20.21 -24.03
N TRP A 283 -21.38 -21.53 -23.85
CA TRP A 283 -20.35 -22.33 -23.20
C TRP A 283 -18.98 -22.16 -23.87
N VAL A 284 -18.90 -22.46 -25.18
CA VAL A 284 -17.66 -22.39 -25.98
C VAL A 284 -17.09 -20.98 -25.94
N SER A 285 -17.94 -19.95 -26.08
CA SER A 285 -17.50 -18.56 -26.05
C SER A 285 -16.82 -18.18 -24.72
N LEU A 286 -17.25 -18.77 -23.60
CA LEU A 286 -16.70 -18.48 -22.27
C LEU A 286 -15.44 -19.31 -21.96
N ILE A 287 -15.43 -20.62 -22.26
CA ILE A 287 -14.27 -21.47 -21.93
C ILE A 287 -13.06 -21.25 -22.85
N TYR A 288 -13.27 -20.70 -24.05
CA TYR A 288 -12.21 -20.34 -24.98
C TYR A 288 -11.84 -18.85 -24.95
N LYS A 289 -12.56 -18.02 -24.17
CA LYS A 289 -12.21 -16.61 -24.00
C LYS A 289 -10.85 -16.47 -23.32
N ASN A 290 -10.00 -15.62 -23.86
CA ASN A 290 -8.73 -15.32 -23.22
C ASN A 290 -8.96 -14.47 -21.96
N THR A 291 -8.87 -15.10 -20.79
CA THR A 291 -8.95 -14.41 -19.49
C THR A 291 -7.57 -13.89 -19.09
N ASP A 292 -7.02 -12.98 -19.88
CA ASP A 292 -5.77 -12.29 -19.53
C ASP A 292 -5.98 -11.27 -18.41
N ASN A 293 -7.14 -10.60 -18.44
CA ASN A 293 -7.62 -9.76 -17.36
C ASN A 293 -8.77 -10.49 -16.66
N PHE A 294 -8.74 -10.54 -15.33
CA PHE A 294 -9.85 -11.10 -14.56
C PHE A 294 -11.12 -10.28 -14.84
N ASN A 295 -12.04 -10.85 -15.62
CA ASN A 295 -13.34 -10.24 -15.84
C ASN A 295 -14.38 -10.96 -14.96
N GLY A 296 -14.69 -10.35 -13.82
CA GLY A 296 -15.66 -10.90 -12.86
C GLY A 296 -17.02 -11.21 -13.49
N SER A 297 -17.43 -10.46 -14.52
CA SER A 297 -18.68 -10.73 -15.23
C SER A 297 -18.63 -12.03 -16.05
N SER A 298 -17.54 -12.28 -16.77
CA SER A 298 -17.37 -13.51 -17.56
C SER A 298 -17.29 -14.75 -16.66
N LEU A 299 -16.66 -14.64 -15.48
CA LEU A 299 -16.65 -15.73 -14.52
C LEU A 299 -18.04 -15.96 -13.89
N ALA A 300 -18.80 -14.89 -13.62
CA ALA A 300 -20.17 -15.00 -13.13
C ALA A 300 -21.11 -15.65 -14.14
N GLU A 301 -20.99 -15.29 -15.42
CA GLU A 301 -21.72 -15.94 -16.52
C GLU A 301 -21.36 -17.42 -16.63
N LEU A 302 -20.08 -17.78 -16.53
CA LEU A 302 -19.64 -19.17 -16.56
C LEU A 302 -20.21 -19.98 -15.39
N ILE A 303 -20.17 -19.43 -14.17
CA ILE A 303 -20.76 -20.06 -12.98
C ILE A 303 -22.27 -20.28 -13.17
N LYS A 304 -22.96 -19.32 -13.83
CA LYS A 304 -24.39 -19.45 -14.16
C LYS A 304 -24.64 -20.58 -15.14
N ILE A 305 -23.85 -20.69 -16.22
CA ILE A 305 -23.97 -21.78 -17.20
C ILE A 305 -23.66 -23.14 -16.57
N LEU A 306 -22.62 -23.23 -15.73
CA LEU A 306 -22.30 -24.42 -14.95
C LEU A 306 -23.42 -24.81 -13.96
N GLY A 307 -24.38 -23.93 -13.68
CA GLY A 307 -25.57 -24.27 -12.91
C GLY A 307 -26.68 -24.96 -13.72
N ASN A 308 -26.59 -25.00 -15.05
CA ASN A 308 -27.62 -25.60 -15.90
C ASN A 308 -27.39 -27.11 -16.06
N PRO A 309 -28.31 -27.98 -15.60
CA PRO A 309 -28.13 -29.44 -15.69
C PRO A 309 -28.04 -29.95 -17.14
N ALA A 310 -28.56 -29.22 -18.12
CA ALA A 310 -28.48 -29.58 -19.54
C ALA A 310 -27.06 -29.46 -20.14
N LEU A 311 -26.09 -28.94 -19.38
CA LEU A 311 -24.70 -28.83 -19.82
C LEU A 311 -24.01 -30.21 -19.89
N GLY A 312 -24.34 -31.13 -18.99
CA GLY A 312 -23.89 -32.53 -19.07
C GLY A 312 -22.37 -32.77 -18.96
N ILE A 313 -21.59 -31.81 -18.44
CA ILE A 313 -20.13 -31.92 -18.39
C ILE A 313 -19.67 -32.67 -17.12
N PRO A 314 -18.65 -33.55 -17.21
CA PRO A 314 -18.07 -34.22 -16.05
C PRO A 314 -17.62 -33.23 -14.98
N SER A 315 -17.89 -33.53 -13.72
CA SER A 315 -17.52 -32.71 -12.55
C SER A 315 -18.05 -31.27 -12.55
N GLN A 316 -19.11 -30.98 -13.32
CA GLN A 316 -19.73 -29.66 -13.45
C GLN A 316 -20.01 -28.98 -12.10
N GLU A 317 -20.67 -29.66 -11.16
CA GLU A 317 -21.02 -29.07 -9.85
C GLU A 317 -19.78 -28.78 -9.00
N MET A 318 -18.74 -29.61 -9.11
CA MET A 318 -17.47 -29.40 -8.42
C MET A 318 -16.77 -28.14 -8.94
N SER A 319 -16.62 -28.02 -10.26
CA SER A 319 -16.01 -26.84 -10.89
C SER A 319 -16.85 -25.58 -10.65
N ARG A 320 -18.19 -25.67 -10.62
CA ARG A 320 -19.08 -24.55 -10.25
C ARG A 320 -18.77 -24.03 -8.85
N ARG A 321 -18.69 -24.92 -7.86
CA ARG A 321 -18.37 -24.56 -6.47
C ARG A 321 -16.99 -23.94 -6.35
N MET A 322 -15.99 -24.53 -6.98
CA MET A 322 -14.62 -24.02 -6.92
C MET A 322 -14.48 -22.64 -7.56
N LEU A 323 -15.04 -22.44 -8.76
CA LEU A 323 -15.05 -21.14 -9.42
C LEU A 323 -15.82 -20.08 -8.62
N THR A 324 -16.90 -20.48 -7.93
CA THR A 324 -17.64 -19.57 -7.03
C THR A 324 -16.76 -19.11 -5.86
N GLN A 325 -16.05 -20.03 -5.21
CA GLN A 325 -15.12 -19.68 -4.12
C GLN A 325 -13.97 -18.80 -4.62
N LEU A 326 -13.37 -19.13 -5.76
CA LEU A 326 -12.31 -18.34 -6.36
C LEU A 326 -12.78 -16.93 -6.76
N ARG A 327 -14.03 -16.79 -7.23
CA ARG A 327 -14.62 -15.48 -7.52
C ARG A 327 -14.72 -14.61 -6.27
N VAL A 328 -15.26 -15.15 -5.17
CA VAL A 328 -15.37 -14.43 -3.89
C VAL A 328 -13.99 -14.01 -3.37
N LEU A 329 -13.00 -14.90 -3.47
CA LEU A 329 -11.62 -14.57 -3.09
C LEU A 329 -11.03 -13.45 -3.96
N ALA A 330 -11.26 -13.47 -5.28
CA ALA A 330 -10.81 -12.43 -6.18
C ALA A 330 -11.48 -11.07 -5.88
N GLU A 331 -12.79 -11.07 -5.61
CA GLU A 331 -13.55 -9.87 -5.22
C GLU A 331 -13.01 -9.27 -3.91
N ASN A 332 -12.76 -10.10 -2.89
CA ASN A 332 -12.18 -9.67 -1.62
C ASN A 332 -10.77 -9.07 -1.80
N MET A 333 -9.95 -9.64 -2.69
CA MET A 333 -8.63 -9.08 -3.00
C MET A 333 -8.73 -7.72 -3.71
N GLY A 334 -9.70 -7.56 -4.61
CA GLY A 334 -9.97 -6.26 -5.24
C GLY A 334 -10.41 -5.18 -4.25
N GLN A 335 -11.18 -5.54 -3.21
CA GLN A 335 -11.51 -4.61 -2.13
C GLN A 335 -10.28 -4.24 -1.30
N LEU A 336 -9.42 -5.22 -0.96
CA LEU A 336 -8.18 -4.98 -0.23
C LEU A 336 -7.25 -4.02 -0.99
N GLU A 337 -7.11 -4.20 -2.30
CA GLU A 337 -6.33 -3.30 -3.16
C GLU A 337 -6.87 -1.87 -3.11
N ARG A 338 -8.19 -1.67 -3.26
CA ARG A 338 -8.83 -0.34 -3.18
C ARG A 338 -8.62 0.33 -1.84
N ASN A 339 -8.79 -0.41 -0.75
CA ASN A 339 -8.59 0.11 0.60
C ASN A 339 -7.13 0.51 0.83
N THR A 340 -6.19 -0.30 0.33
CA THR A 340 -4.76 -0.02 0.43
C THR A 340 -4.38 1.21 -0.40
N ASN A 341 -4.92 1.35 -1.61
CA ASN A 341 -4.73 2.53 -2.46
C ASN A 341 -5.35 3.80 -1.85
N PHE A 342 -6.50 3.69 -1.17
CA PHE A 342 -7.10 4.80 -0.44
C PHE A 342 -6.19 5.28 0.70
N LEU A 343 -5.71 4.37 1.54
CA LEU A 343 -4.78 4.70 2.62
C LEU A 343 -3.48 5.30 2.09
N LEU A 344 -2.96 4.78 0.98
CA LEU A 344 -1.76 5.31 0.33
C LEU A 344 -1.97 6.75 -0.15
N ARG A 345 -3.13 7.06 -0.75
CA ARG A 345 -3.49 8.44 -1.10
C ARG A 345 -3.62 9.34 0.12
N GLN A 346 -4.19 8.84 1.22
CA GLN A 346 -4.33 9.63 2.45
C GLN A 346 -2.97 9.92 3.11
N VAL A 347 -2.06 8.95 3.14
CA VAL A 347 -0.70 9.11 3.69
C VAL A 347 0.14 10.06 2.83
N LEU A 348 -0.01 10.00 1.50
CA LEU A 348 0.69 10.88 0.56
C LEU A 348 0.10 12.29 0.53
N ASN A 349 -1.22 12.44 0.49
CA ASN A 349 -1.90 13.74 0.29
C ASN A 349 -2.24 14.46 1.60
N GLY A 350 -2.14 13.79 2.76
CA GLY A 350 -2.36 14.40 4.08
C GLY A 350 -1.33 15.47 4.48
N GLY A 351 -0.48 15.94 3.55
CA GLY A 351 0.40 17.09 3.72
C GLY A 351 -0.10 18.38 3.06
N ASP A 352 -1.02 18.30 2.09
CA ASP A 352 -1.38 19.47 1.26
C ASP A 352 -2.66 20.18 1.71
N SER A 353 -3.58 19.50 2.40
CA SER A 353 -4.87 20.09 2.76
C SER A 353 -4.87 20.98 4.02
N GLU A 354 -3.86 20.89 4.88
CA GLU A 354 -3.78 21.73 6.09
C GLU A 354 -2.89 22.98 5.92
N ALA A 355 -2.12 23.06 4.83
CA ALA A 355 -1.26 24.23 4.56
C ALA A 355 -2.01 25.38 3.85
N ASP A 356 -3.10 25.10 3.14
CA ASP A 356 -3.85 26.12 2.38
C ASP A 356 -5.01 26.78 3.16
N ALA A 357 -5.33 26.30 4.37
CA ALA A 357 -6.44 26.83 5.16
C ALA A 357 -6.07 28.04 6.06
N ALA A 358 -4.82 28.51 6.03
CA ALA A 358 -4.32 29.55 6.93
C ALA A 358 -3.67 30.75 6.21
N LEU A 359 -4.37 31.35 5.27
CA LEU A 359 -4.07 32.71 4.80
C LEU A 359 -5.35 33.57 4.87
N PRO A 360 -5.53 34.42 5.89
CA PRO A 360 -6.56 35.44 5.83
C PRO A 360 -6.08 36.54 4.87
N ASP A 361 -6.90 36.75 3.85
CA ASP A 361 -6.86 37.82 2.87
C ASP A 361 -6.62 39.18 3.55
N ARG A 362 -5.44 39.76 3.35
CA ARG A 362 -5.20 41.19 3.59
C ARG A 362 -5.38 41.91 2.27
N ASN A 363 -6.59 42.41 2.01
CA ASN A 363 -6.82 43.60 1.19
C ASN A 363 -8.28 44.06 1.29
N THR A 364 -8.54 45.06 2.13
CA THR A 364 -9.56 46.10 1.86
C THR A 364 -9.07 47.44 2.44
N PRO A 365 -9.01 48.51 1.64
CA PRO A 365 -8.63 49.84 2.11
C PRO A 365 -9.87 50.65 2.56
N ASN A 366 -9.68 51.50 3.56
CA ASN A 366 -10.46 52.73 3.77
C ASN A 366 -9.62 53.91 3.28
#